data_AF-A0A9P6ISQ4-F1
#
_entry.id   AF-A0A9P6ISQ4-F1
#
_cell.length_a   1.000
_cell.length_b   1.000
_cell.length_c   1.000
_cell.angle_alpha   90.00
_cell.angle_beta   90.00
_cell.angle_gamma   90.00
#
_symmetry.space_group_name_H-M   'P 1'
#
loop_
_entity.id
_entity.type
_entity.pdbx_description
1 polymer ?
#
loop_
_entity_poly.entity_id
_entity_poly.type
_entity_poly.pdbx_seq_one_letter_code
_entity_poly.pdbx_strand_id
1 'polypeptide(L)'
;MEKRVYWAFLLVIWILTACYGGGFGCIPAFLCDMFGPSNIGAMHGIILTAWSLAGVGGGLIFTEVYNYLLAHDHTPKDPHIYSTNLHWILGVACVGFLFLLFVGTNPRDRLLPKTKGEFARIRIFGRLARVGSFGVEWLSKDTEDSLWEEYLDQRRQADNNYSRSTVVDESA
;
A
#
# COMPACT_ATOMS: atom_id res chain seq x y z
N MET A 1 7.85 15.94 -36.77
CA MET A 1 7.09 15.58 -35.55
C MET A 1 7.94 14.81 -34.54
N GLU A 2 8.86 13.94 -34.98
CA GLU A 2 9.72 13.12 -34.12
C GLU A 2 10.46 13.88 -33.00
N LYS A 3 11.04 15.06 -33.29
CA LYS A 3 11.74 15.86 -32.25
C LYS A 3 10.82 16.27 -31.10
N ARG A 4 9.54 16.62 -31.35
CA ARG A 4 8.59 17.01 -30.28
C ARG A 4 8.20 15.81 -29.41
N VAL A 5 7.97 14.66 -30.04
CA VAL A 5 7.61 13.41 -29.35
C VAL A 5 8.77 12.92 -28.50
N TYR A 6 10.01 13.05 -28.99
CA TYR A 6 11.22 12.69 -28.25
C TYR A 6 11.37 13.47 -26.93
N TRP A 7 11.22 14.80 -26.98
CA TRP A 7 11.29 15.63 -25.77
C TRP A 7 10.17 15.34 -24.78
N ALA A 8 8.95 15.09 -25.27
CA ALA A 8 7.82 14.69 -24.43
C ALA A 8 8.07 13.34 -23.76
N PHE A 9 8.56 12.34 -24.50
CA PHE A 9 8.93 11.03 -23.98
C PHE A 9 10.02 11.13 -22.90
N LEU A 10 11.08 11.90 -23.15
CA LEU A 10 12.13 12.15 -22.16
C LEU A 10 11.56 12.76 -20.89
N LEU A 11 10.79 13.85 -21.00
CA LEU A 11 10.20 14.52 -19.83
C LEU A 11 9.35 13.56 -19.00
N VAL A 12 8.53 12.72 -19.65
CA VAL A 12 7.70 11.72 -18.97
C VAL A 12 8.58 10.69 -18.25
N ILE A 13 9.64 10.18 -18.88
CA ILE A 13 10.57 9.23 -18.23
C ILE A 13 11.27 9.87 -17.03
N TRP A 14 11.73 11.12 -17.16
CA TRP A 14 12.39 11.83 -16.07
C TRP A 14 11.46 12.01 -14.88
N ILE A 15 10.22 12.43 -15.12
CA ILE A 15 9.19 12.56 -14.07
C ILE A 15 8.92 11.20 -13.42
N LEU A 16 8.70 10.15 -14.21
CA LEU A 16 8.37 8.82 -13.72
C LEU A 16 9.51 8.24 -12.86
N THR A 17 10.76 8.42 -13.31
CA THR A 17 11.95 7.98 -12.57
C THR A 17 12.15 8.79 -11.30
N ALA A 18 11.92 10.10 -11.33
CA ALA A 18 12.00 10.95 -10.15
C ALA A 18 10.95 10.57 -9.10
N CYS A 19 9.70 10.36 -9.51
CA CYS A 19 8.63 9.88 -8.63
C CYS A 19 8.94 8.50 -8.04
N TYR A 20 9.47 7.59 -8.86
CA TYR A 20 9.89 6.26 -8.42
C TYR A 20 11.00 6.33 -7.35
N GLY A 21 12.03 7.14 -7.59
CA GLY A 21 13.12 7.35 -6.63
C GLY A 21 12.67 8.03 -5.34
N GLY A 22 11.77 9.02 -5.44
CA GLY A 22 11.19 9.70 -4.29
C GLY A 22 10.38 8.76 -3.39
N GLY A 23 9.55 7.90 -3.99
CA GLY A 23 8.79 6.89 -3.25
C GLY A 23 9.70 5.88 -2.53
N PHE A 24 10.70 5.35 -3.24
CA PHE A 24 11.62 4.35 -2.69
C PHE A 24 12.47 4.89 -1.53
N GLY A 25 12.89 6.16 -1.61
CA GLY A 25 13.64 6.83 -0.54
C GLY A 25 12.84 7.02 0.76
N CYS A 26 11.52 7.09 0.69
CA CYS A 26 10.65 7.24 1.86
C CYS A 26 10.29 5.90 2.53
N ILE A 27 10.52 4.75 1.88
CA ILE A 27 10.14 3.43 2.42
C ILE A 27 10.78 3.15 3.79
N PRO A 28 12.11 3.34 4.01
CA PRO A 28 12.73 3.01 5.29
C PRO A 28 12.22 3.88 6.45
N ALA A 29 11.96 5.16 6.18
CA ALA A 29 11.38 6.08 7.16
C ALA A 29 9.95 5.64 7.53
N PHE A 30 9.13 5.31 6.54
CA PHE A 30 7.78 4.81 6.77
C PHE A 30 7.76 3.48 7.54
N LEU A 31 8.67 2.56 7.24
CA LEU A 31 8.83 1.31 7.98
C LEU A 31 9.27 1.55 9.43
N CYS A 32 10.15 2.53 9.66
CA CYS A 32 10.54 2.96 11.00
C CYS A 32 9.33 3.39 11.81
N ASP A 33 8.46 4.22 11.23
CA ASP A 33 7.26 4.73 11.89
C ASP A 33 6.23 3.62 12.18
N MET A 34 6.14 2.60 11.32
CA MET A 34 5.17 1.50 11.47
C MET A 34 5.61 0.35 12.37
N PHE A 35 6.88 -0.05 12.29
CA PHE A 35 7.41 -1.26 12.93
C PHE A 35 8.48 -0.98 13.98
N GLY A 36 8.84 0.28 14.16
CA GLY A 36 9.93 0.70 15.03
C GLY A 36 11.32 0.47 14.41
N PRO A 37 12.35 1.13 14.96
CA PRO A 37 13.70 1.13 14.39
C PRO A 37 14.38 -0.24 14.42
N SER A 38 14.01 -1.12 15.35
CA SER A 38 14.67 -2.42 15.53
C SER A 38 14.45 -3.40 14.36
N ASN A 39 13.35 -3.27 13.61
CA ASN A 39 12.92 -4.27 12.62
C ASN A 39 12.91 -3.77 11.17
N ILE A 40 13.42 -2.55 10.90
CA ILE A 40 13.37 -1.91 9.57
C ILE A 40 14.08 -2.78 8.53
N GLY A 41 15.26 -3.32 8.85
CA GLY A 41 16.06 -4.10 7.90
C GLY A 41 15.35 -5.36 7.41
N ALA A 42 14.73 -6.12 8.33
CA ALA A 42 13.98 -7.32 7.99
C ALA A 42 12.75 -7.00 7.13
N MET A 43 11.97 -5.97 7.51
CA MET A 43 10.78 -5.57 6.75
C MET A 43 11.13 -5.02 5.36
N HIS A 44 12.18 -4.21 5.27
CA HIS A 44 12.65 -3.70 3.99
C HIS A 44 13.13 -4.84 3.09
N GLY A 45 13.84 -5.83 3.63
CA GLY A 45 14.24 -7.03 2.89
C GLY A 45 13.07 -7.84 2.32
N ILE A 46 11.98 -8.00 3.07
CA ILE A 46 10.76 -8.65 2.57
C ILE A 46 10.16 -7.88 1.39
N ILE A 47 10.09 -6.54 1.48
CA ILE A 47 9.60 -5.69 0.40
C ILE A 47 10.47 -5.83 -0.85
N LEU A 48 11.80 -5.82 -0.71
CA LEU A 48 12.72 -5.99 -1.83
C LEU A 48 12.60 -7.38 -2.48
N THR A 49 12.36 -8.41 -1.68
CA THR A 49 12.15 -9.78 -2.17
C THR A 49 10.85 -9.88 -2.96
N ALA A 50 9.75 -9.33 -2.44
CA ALA A 50 8.48 -9.25 -3.15
C ALA A 50 8.59 -8.43 -4.44
N TRP A 51 9.30 -7.31 -4.40
CA TRP A 51 9.57 -6.47 -5.57
C TRP A 51 10.39 -7.22 -6.64
N SER A 52 11.39 -7.99 -6.21
CA SER A 52 12.21 -8.80 -7.11
C SER A 52 11.39 -9.89 -7.79
N LEU A 53 10.52 -10.58 -7.04
CA LEU A 53 9.60 -11.58 -7.59
C LEU A 53 8.63 -10.97 -8.62
N ALA A 54 8.09 -9.78 -8.32
CA ALA A 54 7.23 -9.05 -9.25
C ALA A 54 7.99 -8.65 -10.52
N GLY A 55 9.25 -8.20 -10.40
CA GLY A 55 10.09 -7.84 -11.54
C GLY A 55 10.40 -9.03 -12.45
N VAL A 56 10.77 -10.18 -11.86
CA VAL A 56 11.02 -11.41 -12.62
C VAL A 56 9.74 -11.90 -13.29
N GLY A 57 8.63 -12.01 -12.54
CA GLY A 57 7.35 -12.47 -13.08
C GLY A 57 6.81 -11.56 -14.18
N GLY A 58 6.86 -10.24 -13.98
CA GLY A 58 6.44 -9.27 -14.99
C GLY A 58 7.30 -9.30 -16.24
N GLY A 59 8.62 -9.46 -16.09
CA GLY A 59 9.56 -9.59 -17.22
C GLY A 59 9.31 -10.86 -18.04
N LEU A 60 9.10 -12.01 -17.39
CA LEU A 60 8.77 -13.26 -18.06
C LEU A 60 7.46 -13.14 -18.84
N ILE A 61 6.39 -12.60 -18.22
CA ILE A 61 5.10 -12.39 -18.89
C ILE A 61 5.26 -11.44 -20.09
N PHE A 62 6.03 -10.36 -19.93
CA PHE A 62 6.31 -9.43 -21.02
C PHE A 62 6.99 -10.14 -22.20
N THR A 63 8.02 -10.95 -21.94
CA THR A 63 8.74 -11.69 -22.98
C THR A 63 7.84 -12.71 -23.66
N GLU A 64 6.99 -13.43 -22.91
CA GLU A 64 6.04 -14.38 -23.49
C GLU A 64 5.00 -13.69 -24.39
N VAL A 65 4.41 -12.58 -23.93
CA VAL A 65 3.46 -11.79 -24.73
C VAL A 65 4.16 -11.26 -25.98
N TYR A 66 5.37 -10.72 -25.84
CA TYR A 66 6.18 -10.24 -26.96
C TYR A 66 6.42 -11.35 -28.01
N ASN A 67 6.89 -12.53 -27.58
CA ASN A 67 7.17 -13.66 -28.48
C ASN A 67 5.89 -14.20 -29.14
N TYR A 68 4.78 -14.25 -28.41
CA TYR A 68 3.49 -14.67 -28.94
C TYR A 68 3.01 -13.78 -30.09
N LEU A 69 3.13 -12.46 -29.94
CA LEU A 69 2.77 -11.49 -30.98
C LEU A 69 3.71 -11.58 -32.19
N LEU A 70 5.01 -11.78 -31.98
CA LEU A 70 5.98 -12.00 -33.07
C LEU A 70 5.65 -13.25 -33.89
N ALA A 71 5.16 -14.30 -33.26
CA ALA A 71 4.78 -15.55 -33.94
C ALA A 71 3.49 -15.44 -34.78
N HIS A 72 2.65 -14.42 -34.54
CA HIS A 72 1.39 -14.18 -35.24
C HIS A 72 1.50 -13.06 -36.31
N ASP A 73 2.63 -13.02 -37.02
CA ASP A 73 2.86 -12.14 -38.18
C ASP A 73 3.07 -10.64 -37.85
N HIS A 74 3.43 -10.31 -36.60
CA HIS A 74 3.86 -8.96 -36.24
C HIS A 74 5.38 -8.79 -36.35
N THR A 75 5.80 -7.73 -37.04
CA THR A 75 7.22 -7.40 -37.20
C THR A 75 7.69 -6.65 -35.95
N PRO A 76 8.95 -6.80 -35.48
CA PRO A 76 9.48 -6.05 -34.33
C PRO A 76 9.40 -4.52 -34.45
N LYS A 77 9.21 -4.00 -35.66
CA LYS A 77 9.00 -2.57 -35.93
C LYS A 77 7.56 -2.11 -35.71
N ASP A 78 6.61 -3.04 -35.55
CA ASP A 78 5.21 -2.72 -35.33
C ASP A 78 5.01 -2.17 -33.92
N PRO A 79 4.49 -0.93 -33.77
CA PRO A 79 4.21 -0.34 -32.47
C PRO A 79 3.17 -1.12 -31.65
N HIS A 80 2.39 -1.99 -32.31
CA HIS A 80 1.30 -2.71 -31.69
C HIS A 80 1.77 -3.64 -30.57
N ILE A 81 2.91 -4.32 -30.75
CA ILE A 81 3.49 -5.24 -29.76
C ILE A 81 3.80 -4.53 -28.43
N TYR A 82 4.39 -3.33 -28.51
CA TYR A 82 4.69 -2.51 -27.34
C TYR A 82 3.43 -1.92 -26.73
N SER A 83 2.48 -1.47 -27.56
CA SER A 83 1.21 -0.94 -27.06
C SER A 83 0.42 -1.99 -26.29
N THR A 84 0.31 -3.22 -26.79
CA THR A 84 -0.38 -4.32 -26.11
C THR A 84 0.28 -4.64 -24.78
N ASN A 85 1.62 -4.66 -24.75
CA ASN A 85 2.35 -4.84 -23.49
C ASN A 85 2.08 -3.74 -22.47
N LEU A 86 2.06 -2.49 -22.91
CA LEU A 86 1.76 -1.35 -22.03
C LEU A 86 0.31 -1.39 -21.50
N HIS A 87 -0.67 -1.83 -22.28
CA HIS A 87 -2.07 -1.88 -21.83
C HIS A 87 -2.29 -2.88 -20.70
N TRP A 88 -1.71 -4.09 -20.78
CA TRP A 88 -1.89 -5.06 -19.70
C TRP A 88 -1.08 -4.66 -18.45
N ILE A 89 0.13 -4.11 -18.61
CA ILE A 89 0.91 -3.55 -17.49
C ILE A 89 0.13 -2.43 -16.80
N LEU A 90 -0.49 -1.55 -17.59
CA LEU A 90 -1.37 -0.50 -17.07
C LEU A 90 -2.57 -1.10 -16.34
N GLY A 91 -3.19 -2.16 -16.87
CA GLY A 91 -4.27 -2.87 -16.21
C GLY A 91 -3.86 -3.41 -14.84
N VAL A 92 -2.72 -4.10 -14.75
CA VAL A 92 -2.16 -4.60 -13.49
C VAL A 92 -1.82 -3.46 -12.53
N ALA A 93 -1.25 -2.36 -13.03
CA ALA A 93 -0.94 -1.18 -12.23
C ALA A 93 -2.20 -0.50 -11.67
N CYS A 94 -3.26 -0.36 -12.48
CA CYS A 94 -4.55 0.16 -12.04
C CYS A 94 -5.19 -0.74 -10.98
N VAL A 95 -5.16 -2.06 -11.19
CA VAL A 95 -5.65 -3.02 -10.19
C VAL A 95 -4.85 -2.89 -8.89
N GLY A 96 -3.51 -2.84 -8.96
CA GLY A 96 -2.65 -2.62 -7.80
C GLY A 96 -2.95 -1.31 -7.07
N PHE A 97 -3.16 -0.22 -7.81
CA PHE A 97 -3.56 1.07 -7.26
C PHE A 97 -4.93 0.99 -6.56
N LEU A 98 -5.90 0.31 -7.16
CA LEU A 98 -7.20 0.06 -6.53
C LEU A 98 -7.04 -0.75 -5.24
N PHE A 99 -6.22 -1.80 -5.24
CA PHE A 99 -5.91 -2.56 -4.02
C PHE A 99 -5.24 -1.73 -2.94
N LEU A 100 -4.36 -0.79 -3.29
CA LEU A 100 -3.75 0.13 -2.32
C LEU A 100 -4.79 1.00 -1.59
N LEU A 101 -5.91 1.34 -2.23
CA LEU A 101 -7.00 2.09 -1.56
C LEU A 101 -7.68 1.27 -0.45
N PHE A 102 -7.58 -0.07 -0.49
CA PHE A 102 -8.10 -0.94 0.57
C PHE A 102 -7.09 -1.14 1.71
N VAL A 103 -5.83 -0.74 1.55
CA VAL A 103 -4.81 -0.86 2.59
C VAL A 103 -4.89 0.34 3.54
N GLY A 104 -5.47 0.11 4.72
CA GLY A 104 -5.52 1.12 5.78
C GLY A 104 -4.14 1.44 6.36
N THR A 105 -3.61 2.63 6.06
CA THR A 105 -2.29 3.09 6.51
C THR A 105 -2.30 3.85 7.84
N ASN A 106 -3.47 4.16 8.41
CA ASN A 106 -3.55 4.97 9.64
C ASN A 106 -3.45 4.12 10.93
N PRO A 107 -2.70 4.58 11.95
CA PRO A 107 -2.63 3.92 13.26
C PRO A 107 -4.00 3.80 13.94
N ARG A 108 -4.85 4.82 13.80
CA ARG A 108 -6.22 4.82 14.34
C ARG A 108 -7.06 3.68 13.74
N ASP A 109 -6.92 3.43 12.44
CA ASP A 109 -7.64 2.36 11.74
C ASP A 109 -7.19 0.97 12.18
N ARG A 110 -5.96 0.83 12.68
CA ARG A 110 -5.40 -0.41 13.20
C ARG A 110 -5.77 -0.68 14.67
N LEU A 111 -5.86 0.37 15.48
CA LEU A 111 -5.98 0.29 16.93
C LEU A 111 -7.43 0.39 17.43
N LEU A 112 -8.33 1.00 16.65
CA LEU A 112 -9.76 1.06 17.00
C LEU A 112 -10.35 -0.37 17.09
N PRO A 113 -11.11 -0.68 18.16
CA PRO A 113 -11.67 -2.01 18.38
C PRO A 113 -12.55 -2.43 17.19
N LYS A 114 -12.39 -3.69 16.75
CA LYS A 114 -13.20 -4.27 15.66
C LYS A 114 -14.61 -4.56 16.16
N THR A 115 -15.63 -4.12 15.42
CA THR A 115 -17.02 -4.50 15.70
C THR A 115 -17.26 -5.93 15.22
N LYS A 116 -18.14 -6.70 15.88
CA LYS A 116 -18.41 -8.10 15.51
C LYS A 116 -18.94 -8.18 14.06
N GLY A 117 -18.17 -8.78 13.15
CA GLY A 117 -18.55 -8.98 11.75
C GLY A 117 -17.91 -8.03 10.71
N GLU A 118 -16.91 -7.25 11.10
CA GLU A 118 -16.19 -6.31 10.23
C GLU A 118 -15.02 -6.99 9.47
N PHE A 119 -15.06 -6.96 8.13
CA PHE A 119 -14.04 -7.58 7.27
C PHE A 119 -13.01 -6.59 6.75
N ALA A 120 -13.43 -5.39 6.34
CA ALA A 120 -12.54 -4.40 5.73
C ALA A 120 -12.88 -2.97 6.18
N ARG A 121 -11.85 -2.13 6.30
CA ARG A 121 -11.95 -0.68 6.54
C ARG A 121 -11.42 0.03 5.32
N ILE A 122 -12.20 0.95 4.76
CA ILE A 122 -11.80 1.74 3.60
C ILE A 122 -11.88 3.20 4.00
N ARG A 123 -10.78 3.94 3.83
CA ARG A 123 -10.79 5.39 4.06
C ARG A 123 -10.94 6.09 2.72
N ILE A 124 -12.15 6.59 2.46
CA ILE A 124 -12.47 7.32 1.24
C ILE A 124 -12.62 8.80 1.59
N PHE A 125 -11.76 9.66 1.04
CA PHE A 125 -11.77 11.12 1.27
C PHE A 125 -11.81 11.53 2.76
N GLY A 126 -11.00 10.87 3.59
CA GLY A 126 -10.89 11.18 5.03
C GLY A 126 -12.02 10.62 5.91
N ARG A 127 -13.06 10.01 5.33
CA ARG A 127 -14.13 9.32 6.05
C ARG A 127 -13.86 7.82 6.10
N LEU A 128 -14.06 7.22 7.27
CA LEU A 128 -13.83 5.79 7.50
C LEU A 128 -15.12 5.02 7.19
N ALA A 129 -15.10 4.21 6.14
CA ALA A 129 -16.16 3.27 5.82
C ALA A 129 -15.80 1.89 6.39
N ARG A 130 -16.66 1.35 7.26
CA ARG A 130 -16.55 -0.02 7.74
C ARG A 130 -17.38 -0.92 6.85
N VAL A 131 -16.78 -1.98 6.33
CA VAL A 131 -17.45 -2.99 5.51
C VAL A 131 -17.63 -4.24 6.38
N GLY A 132 -18.86 -4.46 6.85
CA GLY A 132 -19.26 -5.62 7.66
C GLY A 132 -20.22 -6.56 6.92
N SER A 133 -20.53 -7.71 7.54
CA SER A 133 -21.43 -8.72 6.93
C SER A 133 -22.87 -8.23 6.69
N PHE A 134 -23.26 -7.10 7.30
CA PHE A 134 -24.63 -6.55 7.26
C PHE A 134 -24.74 -5.15 6.64
N GLY A 135 -23.68 -4.64 6.01
CA GLY A 135 -23.71 -3.36 5.29
C GLY A 135 -22.42 -2.55 5.34
N VAL A 136 -22.40 -1.46 4.57
CA VAL A 136 -21.34 -0.43 4.61
C VAL A 136 -21.77 0.66 5.58
N GLU A 137 -21.08 0.75 6.71
CA GLU A 137 -21.32 1.78 7.73
C GLU A 137 -20.32 2.93 7.55
N TRP A 138 -20.84 4.12 7.27
CA TRP A 138 -20.02 5.33 7.16
C TRP A 138 -19.84 5.95 8.54
N LEU A 139 -18.63 5.89 9.09
CA LEU A 139 -18.32 6.53 10.36
C LEU A 139 -18.07 8.03 10.13
N SER A 140 -18.81 8.88 10.84
CA SER A 140 -18.51 10.32 10.88
C SER A 140 -17.25 10.58 11.70
N LYS A 141 -16.55 11.67 11.41
CA LYS A 141 -15.31 12.04 12.10
C LYS A 141 -15.51 12.20 13.61
N ASP A 142 -16.65 12.76 14.03
CA ASP A 142 -16.97 12.97 15.44
C ASP A 142 -17.18 11.64 16.19
N THR A 143 -17.73 10.62 15.51
CA THR A 143 -17.91 9.27 16.08
C THR A 143 -16.59 8.51 16.11
N GLU A 144 -15.69 8.76 15.14
CA GLU A 144 -14.33 8.21 15.16
C GLU A 144 -13.51 8.77 16.33
N ASP A 145 -13.60 10.07 16.57
CA ASP A 145 -12.86 10.75 17.64
C ASP A 145 -13.36 10.30 19.03
N SER A 146 -14.67 10.14 19.23
CA SER A 146 -15.20 9.63 20.51
C SER A 146 -14.76 8.20 20.83
N LEU A 147 -14.80 7.31 19.83
CA LEU A 147 -14.31 5.93 19.97
C LEU A 147 -12.79 5.88 20.21
N TRP A 148 -12.04 6.84 19.65
CA TRP A 148 -10.61 6.95 19.87
C TRP A 148 -10.29 7.38 21.30
N GLU A 149 -10.99 8.39 21.83
CA GLU A 149 -10.83 8.82 23.22
C GLU A 149 -11.19 7.70 24.20
N GLU A 150 -12.30 6.98 23.97
CA GLU A 150 -12.67 5.84 24.79
C GLU A 150 -11.59 4.74 24.80
N TYR A 151 -11.01 4.46 23.63
CA TYR A 151 -9.90 3.52 23.51
C TYR A 151 -8.65 3.95 24.28
N LEU A 152 -8.29 5.24 24.22
CA LEU A 152 -7.15 5.78 24.95
C LEU A 152 -7.37 5.73 26.47
N ASP A 153 -8.57 6.03 26.94
CA ASP A 153 -8.93 5.95 28.35
C ASP A 153 -8.86 4.51 28.88
N GLN A 154 -9.36 3.54 28.11
CA GLN A 154 -9.25 2.12 28.45
C GLN A 154 -7.78 1.67 28.58
N ARG A 155 -6.91 2.09 27.64
CA ARG A 155 -5.48 1.78 27.73
C ARG A 155 -4.82 2.42 28.95
N ARG A 156 -5.10 3.69 29.23
CA ARG A 156 -4.56 4.40 30.39
C ARG A 156 -4.96 3.73 31.70
N GLN A 157 -6.20 3.24 31.80
CA GLN A 157 -6.67 2.50 32.97
C GLN A 157 -5.96 1.14 33.13
N ALA A 158 -5.75 0.42 32.04
CA ALA A 158 -5.03 -0.86 32.06
C ALA A 158 -3.57 -0.66 32.53
N ASP A 159 -2.88 0.35 32.00
CA ASP A 159 -1.50 0.68 32.39
C ASP A 159 -1.42 1.08 33.88
N ASN A 160 -2.33 1.93 34.35
CA ASN A 160 -2.41 2.33 35.76
C ASN A 160 -2.65 1.13 36.70
N ASN A 161 -3.51 0.19 36.31
CA ASN A 161 -3.78 -1.01 37.10
C ASN A 161 -2.56 -1.93 37.14
N TYR A 162 -1.86 -2.08 36.02
CA TYR A 162 -0.62 -2.87 35.95
C TYR A 162 0.48 -2.30 36.85
N SER A 163 0.73 -0.98 36.79
CA SER A 163 1.70 -0.32 37.67
C SER A 163 1.34 -0.43 39.15
N ARG A 164 0.04 -0.40 39.48
CA ARG A 164 -0.40 -0.59 40.87
C ARG A 164 -0.15 -2.02 41.35
N SER A 165 -0.37 -3.05 40.52
CA SER A 165 -0.08 -4.45 40.90
C SER A 165 1.42 -4.71 41.12
N THR A 166 2.30 -4.17 40.27
CA THR A 166 3.75 -4.40 40.39
C THR A 166 4.34 -3.77 41.66
N VAL A 167 3.85 -2.59 42.06
CA VAL A 167 4.30 -1.92 43.30
C VAL A 167 3.87 -2.71 44.54
N VAL A 168 2.69 -3.34 44.51
CA VAL A 168 2.22 -4.18 45.62
C VAL A 168 3.08 -5.42 45.75
N ASP A 169 3.38 -6.11 44.64
CA ASP A 169 4.21 -7.34 44.63
C ASP A 169 5.66 -7.09 45.05
N GLU A 170 6.21 -5.90 44.81
CA GLU A 170 7.59 -5.52 45.18
C GLU A 170 7.69 -5.08 46.66
N SER A 171 6.56 -4.81 47.30
CA SER A 171 6.47 -4.38 48.72
C SER A 171 6.13 -5.52 49.69
N ALA A 172 5.94 -6.75 49.19
CA ALA A 172 5.65 -7.97 49.94
C ALA A 172 6.88 -8.88 50.07
#